data_AF-X1QAK2-F1
#
_entry.id   AF-X1QAK2-F1
#
_cell.length_a   1.000
_cell.length_b   1.000
_cell.length_c   1.000
_cell.angle_alpha   90.00
_cell.angle_beta   90.00
_cell.angle_gamma   90.00
#
_symmetry.space_group_name_H-M   'P 1'
#
loop_
_entity.id
_entity.type
_entity.pdbx_description
1 polymer ?
#
loop_
_entity_poly.entity_id
_entity_poly.type
_entity_poly.pdbx_seq_one_letter_code
_entity_poly.pdbx_strand_id
1 'polypeptide(L)'
;MQVEEELGKQSAEKDMLLTIGVFDGVHLGHRYLISQLTELAQKQGLLSGVVTFRQHPQEVLSPQTRLPFLTDLAQRTTLLKNEGVEVIITLSFTRELAQLSPRQFLGLLEKYLRMRGLVIGPDFALGQSREGNTDTLRRLGQEMR
;
A
#
# COMPACT_ATOMS: atom_id res chain seq x y z
N MET A 1 -14.98 -9.56 -3.77
CA MET A 1 -14.18 -8.70 -4.69
C MET A 1 -12.81 -9.34 -4.91
N GLN A 2 -12.13 -9.13 -6.04
CA GLN A 2 -10.79 -9.75 -6.26
C GLN A 2 -9.79 -9.35 -5.17
N VAL A 3 -9.83 -8.08 -4.73
CA VAL A 3 -8.97 -7.57 -3.66
C VAL A 3 -9.18 -8.30 -2.33
N GLU A 4 -10.41 -8.70 -1.99
CA GLU A 4 -10.68 -9.45 -0.76
C GLU A 4 -10.13 -10.87 -0.82
N GLU A 5 -10.18 -11.52 -1.99
CA GLU A 5 -9.59 -12.85 -2.19
C GLU A 5 -8.06 -12.80 -2.10
N GLU A 6 -7.45 -11.75 -2.65
CA GLU A 6 -6.00 -11.55 -2.58
C GLU A 6 -5.54 -11.23 -1.15
N LEU A 7 -6.27 -10.38 -0.43
CA LEU A 7 -6.00 -10.05 0.97
C LEU A 7 -6.31 -11.22 1.92
N GLY A 8 -7.35 -12.01 1.65
CA GLY A 8 -7.71 -13.18 2.47
C GLY A 8 -6.66 -14.30 2.46
N LYS A 9 -5.83 -14.36 1.41
CA LYS A 9 -4.67 -15.26 1.35
C LYS A 9 -3.49 -14.79 2.18
N GLN A 10 -3.49 -13.53 2.60
CA GLN A 10 -2.41 -12.84 3.32
C GLN A 10 -2.78 -12.71 4.80
N SER A 11 -3.23 -13.81 5.43
CA SER A 11 -3.63 -13.79 6.84
C SER A 11 -2.46 -13.36 7.72
N ALA A 12 -2.62 -12.20 8.35
CA ALA A 12 -1.65 -11.65 9.28
C ALA A 12 -1.92 -12.16 10.70
N GLU A 13 -0.91 -12.74 11.34
CA GLU A 13 -0.99 -13.12 12.77
C GLU A 13 -0.57 -11.97 13.71
N LYS A 14 0.07 -10.94 13.17
CA LYS A 14 0.57 -9.77 13.91
C LYS A 14 0.05 -8.47 13.31
N ASP A 15 -0.09 -7.46 14.17
CA ASP A 15 -0.49 -6.12 13.79
C ASP A 15 0.60 -5.45 12.93
N MET A 16 0.18 -4.67 11.93
CA MET A 16 1.06 -4.09 10.92
C MET A 16 0.97 -2.58 10.86
N LEU A 17 2.13 -1.93 10.68
CA LEU A 17 2.20 -0.59 10.15
C LEU A 17 2.42 -0.69 8.64
N LEU A 18 1.61 0.02 7.85
CA LEU A 18 1.62 -0.13 6.40
C LEU A 18 2.10 1.13 5.68
N THR A 19 2.67 0.95 4.50
CA THR A 19 2.73 1.99 3.46
C THR A 19 2.16 1.42 2.15
N ILE A 20 1.67 2.30 1.28
CA ILE A 20 0.97 1.92 0.06
C ILE A 20 1.56 2.70 -1.10
N GLY A 21 1.86 2.04 -2.22
CA GLY A 21 2.41 2.72 -3.38
C GLY A 21 2.83 1.81 -4.50
N VAL A 22 3.13 2.41 -5.66
CA VAL A 22 3.63 1.65 -6.81
C VAL A 22 5.06 1.16 -6.54
N PHE A 23 5.88 1.95 -5.84
CA PHE A 23 7.27 1.61 -5.45
C PHE A 23 8.18 1.20 -6.61
N ASP A 24 7.87 1.64 -7.84
CA ASP A 24 8.66 1.28 -9.00
C ASP A 24 10.08 1.86 -8.90
N GLY A 25 11.08 1.02 -9.19
CA GLY A 25 12.51 1.34 -9.06
C GLY A 25 13.03 1.55 -7.63
N VAL A 26 12.16 1.60 -6.60
CA VAL A 26 12.53 1.83 -5.18
C VAL A 26 13.62 2.91 -5.03
N HIS A 27 13.38 4.07 -5.64
CA HIS A 27 14.30 5.22 -5.64
C HIS A 27 14.46 5.84 -4.25
N LEU A 28 15.35 6.83 -4.10
CA LEU A 28 15.70 7.45 -2.82
C LEU A 28 14.49 7.90 -1.98
N GLY A 29 13.47 8.52 -2.59
CA GLY A 29 12.24 8.88 -1.88
C GLY A 29 11.47 7.69 -1.31
N HIS A 30 11.40 6.57 -2.03
CA HIS A 30 10.79 5.33 -1.54
C HIS A 30 11.61 4.73 -0.39
N ARG A 31 12.95 4.71 -0.53
CA ARG A 31 13.84 4.20 0.53
C ARG A 31 13.69 4.99 1.82
N TYR A 32 13.60 6.32 1.71
CA TYR A 32 13.32 7.18 2.88
C TYR A 32 11.97 6.85 3.52
N LEU A 33 10.90 6.72 2.72
CA LEU A 33 9.58 6.37 3.24
C LEU A 33 9.59 4.99 3.94
N ILE A 34 10.30 4.03 3.37
CA ILE A 34 10.44 2.68 3.90
C ILE A 34 11.29 2.67 5.17
N SER A 35 12.35 3.49 5.26
CA SER A 35 13.13 3.60 6.50
C SER A 35 12.28 4.15 7.65
N GLN A 36 11.44 5.16 7.37
CA GLN A 36 10.50 5.68 8.37
C GLN A 36 9.46 4.64 8.79
N LEU A 37 8.96 3.85 7.83
CA LEU A 37 8.04 2.75 8.10
C LEU A 37 8.66 1.71 9.03
N THR A 38 9.84 1.20 8.68
CA THR A 38 10.53 0.12 9.40
C THR A 38 10.94 0.57 10.80
N GLU A 39 11.52 1.77 10.94
CA GLU A 39 11.88 2.35 12.24
C GLU A 39 10.66 2.52 13.16
N LEU A 40 9.54 3.02 12.62
CA LEU A 40 8.34 3.26 13.42
C LEU A 40 7.64 1.95 13.79
N ALA A 41 7.56 0.99 12.86
CA ALA A 41 7.02 -0.34 13.12
C ALA A 41 7.81 -1.04 14.24
N GLN A 42 9.14 -1.01 14.16
CA GLN A 42 10.01 -1.59 15.19
C GLN A 42 9.78 -0.94 16.56
N LYS A 43 9.72 0.39 16.63
CA LYS A 43 9.46 1.13 17.90
C LYS A 43 8.11 0.78 18.53
N GLN A 44 7.12 0.42 17.72
CA GLN A 44 5.77 0.08 18.18
C GLN A 44 5.55 -1.43 18.36
N GLY A 45 6.55 -2.27 18.07
CA GLY A 45 6.40 -3.73 18.09
C GLY A 45 5.44 -4.27 17.02
N LEU A 46 5.30 -3.54 15.90
CA LEU A 46 4.46 -3.90 14.75
C LEU A 46 5.33 -4.45 13.62
N LEU A 47 4.73 -5.23 12.72
CA LEU A 47 5.37 -5.60 11.46
C LEU A 47 5.33 -4.43 10.47
N SER A 48 6.41 -4.24 9.72
CA SER A 48 6.49 -3.32 8.59
C SER A 48 5.92 -3.96 7.32
N GLY A 49 4.89 -3.33 6.74
CA GLY A 49 4.22 -3.85 5.53
C GLY A 49 4.17 -2.85 4.38
N VAL A 50 4.45 -3.33 3.16
CA VAL A 50 4.27 -2.57 1.92
C VAL A 50 3.15 -3.18 1.10
N VAL A 51 2.13 -2.40 0.78
CA VAL A 51 1.13 -2.73 -0.24
C VAL A 51 1.54 -2.12 -1.57
N THR A 52 1.72 -2.95 -2.60
CA THR A 52 2.08 -2.55 -3.96
C THR A 52 1.20 -3.22 -5.01
N PHE A 53 1.31 -2.81 -6.27
CA PHE A 53 0.37 -3.18 -7.34
C PHE A 53 1.05 -3.93 -8.49
N ARG A 54 0.43 -5.02 -8.97
CA ARG A 54 0.95 -5.79 -10.11
C ARG A 54 0.88 -5.01 -11.42
N GLN A 55 -0.23 -4.30 -11.62
CA GLN A 55 -0.47 -3.41 -12.76
C GLN A 55 -0.20 -1.97 -12.34
N HIS A 56 0.27 -1.14 -13.26
CA HIS A 56 0.39 0.28 -12.99
C HIS A 56 -1.03 0.90 -12.91
N PRO A 57 -1.42 1.57 -11.81
CA PRO A 57 -2.79 2.08 -11.64
C PRO A 57 -3.27 2.93 -12.82
N GLN A 58 -2.38 3.75 -13.38
CA GLN A 58 -2.69 4.61 -14.51
C GLN A 58 -3.02 3.85 -15.81
N GLU A 59 -2.44 2.67 -16.05
CA GLU A 59 -2.79 1.86 -17.24
C GLU A 59 -4.21 1.31 -17.15
N VAL A 60 -4.67 1.00 -15.94
CA VAL A 60 -6.03 0.49 -15.68
C VAL A 60 -7.08 1.60 -15.80
N LEU A 61 -6.73 2.79 -15.29
CA LEU A 61 -7.58 3.98 -15.34
C LEU A 61 -7.64 4.59 -16.75
N SER A 62 -6.53 4.53 -17.49
CA SER A 62 -6.39 5.08 -18.83
C SER A 62 -5.79 4.03 -19.77
N PRO A 63 -6.61 3.14 -20.38
CA PRO A 63 -6.13 2.02 -21.19
C PRO A 63 -5.28 2.40 -22.41
N GLN A 64 -5.35 3.66 -22.86
CA GLN A 64 -4.52 4.17 -23.95
C GLN A 64 -3.08 4.50 -23.48
N THR A 65 -2.87 4.62 -22.17
CA THR A 65 -1.57 4.87 -21.56
C THR A 65 -0.84 3.55 -21.35
N ARG A 66 0.40 3.46 -21.84
CA ARG A 66 1.33 2.40 -21.46
C ARG A 66 2.51 3.01 -20.73
N LEU A 67 2.76 2.55 -19.51
CA LEU A 67 3.86 3.01 -18.68
C LEU A 67 4.76 1.81 -18.39
N PRO A 68 5.96 1.75 -19.00
CA PRO A 68 6.91 0.71 -18.65
C PRO A 68 7.31 0.89 -17.18
N PHE A 69 7.28 -0.20 -16.41
CA PHE A 69 7.93 -0.22 -15.11
C PHE A 69 9.45 -0.16 -15.28
N LEU A 70 10.14 0.58 -14.41
CA LEU A 70 11.59 0.58 -14.27
C LEU A 70 12.11 -0.78 -13.80
N THR A 71 11.29 -1.50 -13.02
CA THR A 71 11.60 -2.81 -12.46
C THR A 71 10.43 -3.75 -12.61
N ASP A 72 10.70 -5.02 -12.92
CA ASP A 72 9.63 -6.03 -12.85
C ASP A 72 9.18 -6.26 -11.39
N LEU A 73 8.05 -6.96 -11.21
CA LEU A 73 7.49 -7.18 -9.88
C LEU A 73 8.43 -7.97 -8.95
N ALA A 74 9.20 -8.92 -9.49
CA ALA A 74 10.11 -9.76 -8.69
C ALA A 74 11.32 -8.93 -8.22
N GLN A 75 11.88 -8.11 -9.11
CA GLN A 75 12.93 -7.15 -8.80
C GLN A 75 12.45 -6.14 -7.76
N ARG A 76 11.28 -5.52 -7.97
CA ARG A 76 10.70 -4.57 -7.03
C ARG A 76 10.50 -5.19 -5.65
N THR A 77 9.96 -6.41 -5.58
CA THR A 77 9.80 -7.13 -4.31
C THR A 77 11.14 -7.40 -3.64
N THR A 78 12.17 -7.75 -4.41
CA THR A 78 13.54 -7.95 -3.88
C THR A 78 14.13 -6.65 -3.34
N LEU A 79 13.98 -5.54 -4.07
CA LEU A 79 14.42 -4.22 -3.62
C LEU A 79 13.73 -3.81 -2.31
N LEU A 80 12.40 -3.97 -2.22
CA LEU A 80 11.65 -3.67 -1.00
C LEU A 80 12.12 -4.52 0.20
N LYS A 81 12.41 -5.81 0.00
CA LYS A 81 12.97 -6.67 1.06
C LYS A 81 14.35 -6.19 1.51
N ASN A 82 15.19 -5.76 0.57
CA ASN A 82 16.53 -5.25 0.89
C ASN A 82 16.50 -3.95 1.70
N GLU A 83 15.42 -3.18 1.62
CA GLU A 83 15.18 -2.00 2.47
C GLU A 83 14.62 -2.36 3.86
N GLY A 84 14.50 -3.65 4.19
CA GLY A 84 14.12 -4.13 5.53
C GLY A 84 12.62 -4.33 5.76
N VAL A 85 11.80 -4.29 4.70
CA VAL A 85 10.35 -4.54 4.81
C VAL A 85 10.09 -6.01 5.14
N GLU A 86 9.29 -6.26 6.17
CA GLU A 86 8.99 -7.62 6.62
C GLU A 86 7.89 -8.29 5.78
N VAL A 87 6.88 -7.54 5.36
CA VAL A 87 5.73 -8.07 4.62
C VAL A 87 5.46 -7.25 3.35
N ILE A 88 5.39 -7.92 2.20
CA ILE A 88 5.07 -7.29 0.91
C ILE A 88 3.78 -7.90 0.36
N ILE A 89 2.76 -7.06 0.25
CA ILE A 89 1.44 -7.41 -0.26
C ILE A 89 1.32 -6.89 -1.68
N THR A 90 1.29 -7.79 -2.66
CA THR A 90 1.12 -7.44 -4.07
C THR A 90 -0.35 -7.64 -4.48
N LEU A 91 -1.08 -6.54 -4.66
CA LEU A 91 -2.47 -6.54 -5.11
C LEU A 91 -2.56 -6.36 -6.62
N SER A 92 -3.59 -6.91 -7.23
CA SER A 92 -3.98 -6.53 -8.58
C SER A 92 -4.73 -5.20 -8.53
N PHE A 93 -4.24 -4.19 -9.26
CA PHE A 93 -4.99 -2.96 -9.41
C PHE A 93 -6.07 -3.17 -10.49
N THR A 94 -7.33 -3.13 -10.08
CA THR A 94 -8.48 -3.35 -10.96
C THR A 94 -9.41 -2.15 -10.96
N ARG A 95 -10.32 -2.08 -11.93
CA ARG A 95 -11.41 -1.08 -11.95
C ARG A 95 -12.26 -1.14 -10.68
N GLU A 96 -12.48 -2.35 -10.18
CA GLU A 96 -13.20 -2.62 -8.93
C GLU A 96 -12.48 -2.00 -7.73
N LEU A 97 -11.16 -2.24 -7.60
CA LEU A 97 -10.34 -1.61 -6.55
C LEU A 97 -10.34 -0.07 -6.66
N ALA A 98 -10.24 0.45 -7.88
CA ALA A 98 -10.23 1.89 -8.14
C ALA A 98 -11.54 2.60 -7.77
N GLN A 99 -12.66 1.87 -7.65
CA GLN A 99 -13.96 2.40 -7.26
C GLN A 99 -14.20 2.38 -5.75
N LEU A 100 -13.31 1.77 -4.96
CA LEU A 100 -13.46 1.78 -3.51
C LEU A 100 -13.24 3.19 -2.96
N SER A 101 -14.13 3.64 -2.09
CA SER A 101 -13.87 4.81 -1.26
C SER A 101 -12.65 4.57 -0.34
N PRO A 102 -12.00 5.63 0.16
CA PRO A 102 -10.90 5.50 1.11
C PRO A 102 -11.26 4.63 2.32
N ARG A 103 -12.43 4.88 2.93
CA ARG A 103 -12.91 4.12 4.10
C ARG A 103 -13.09 2.64 3.80
N GLN A 104 -13.66 2.29 2.64
CA GLN A 104 -13.82 0.88 2.25
C GLN A 104 -12.47 0.21 2.11
N PHE A 105 -11.53 0.82 1.37
CA PHE A 105 -10.22 0.21 1.15
C PHE A 105 -9.43 0.06 2.46
N LEU A 106 -9.40 1.08 3.31
CA LEU A 106 -8.76 0.99 4.63
C LEU A 106 -9.39 -0.08 5.52
N GLY A 107 -10.72 -0.23 5.49
CA GLY A 107 -11.41 -1.27 6.25
C GLY A 107 -11.04 -2.68 5.80
N LEU A 108 -10.73 -2.88 4.51
CA LEU A 108 -10.17 -4.15 4.03
C LEU A 108 -8.76 -4.39 4.59
N LEU A 109 -7.89 -3.38 4.60
CA LEU A 109 -6.53 -3.52 5.15
C LEU A 109 -6.54 -3.77 6.65
N GLU A 110 -7.42 -3.09 7.40
CA GLU A 110 -7.64 -3.35 8.83
C GLU A 110 -8.11 -4.80 9.07
N LYS A 111 -9.16 -5.23 8.33
CA LYS A 111 -9.76 -6.56 8.48
C LYS A 111 -8.79 -7.70 8.16
N TYR A 112 -8.06 -7.61 7.04
CA TYR A 112 -7.27 -8.72 6.53
C TYR A 112 -5.80 -8.68 6.93
N LEU A 113 -5.23 -7.48 7.06
CA LEU A 113 -3.80 -7.28 7.35
C LEU A 113 -3.53 -6.77 8.77
N ARG A 114 -4.56 -6.61 9.61
CA ARG A 114 -4.44 -6.08 10.98
C ARG A 114 -3.69 -4.74 11.01
N MET A 115 -3.98 -3.89 10.02
CA MET A 115 -3.35 -2.57 9.89
C MET A 115 -3.67 -1.70 11.13
N ARG A 116 -2.62 -1.12 11.74
CA ARG A 116 -2.70 -0.18 12.88
C ARG A 116 -2.25 1.23 12.56
N GLY A 117 -1.76 1.46 11.35
CA GLY A 117 -1.41 2.79 10.89
C GLY A 117 -0.89 2.79 9.47
N LEU A 118 -0.76 4.00 8.94
CA LEU A 118 -0.21 4.27 7.62
C LEU A 118 0.93 5.28 7.70
N VAL A 119 2.02 4.98 6.98
CA VAL A 119 3.10 5.91 6.69
C VAL A 119 3.02 6.26 5.20
N ILE A 120 2.79 7.53 4.90
CA ILE A 120 2.52 8.02 3.53
C ILE A 120 3.45 9.17 3.16
N GLY A 121 3.73 9.29 1.86
CA GLY A 121 4.41 10.47 1.30
C GLY A 121 3.48 11.68 1.17
N PRO A 122 4.05 12.88 0.90
CA PRO A 122 3.30 14.14 0.87
C PRO A 122 2.20 14.19 -0.21
N ASP A 123 2.43 13.59 -1.38
CA ASP A 123 1.47 13.59 -2.51
C ASP A 123 0.58 12.34 -2.56
N PHE A 124 0.54 11.59 -1.46
CA PHE A 124 -0.20 10.35 -1.39
C PHE A 124 -1.71 10.60 -1.44
N ALA A 125 -2.39 9.82 -2.27
CA ALA A 125 -3.83 9.73 -2.26
C ALA A 125 -4.28 8.32 -2.65
N LEU A 126 -5.39 7.86 -2.07
CA LEU A 126 -6.02 6.59 -2.38
C LEU A 126 -7.54 6.73 -2.54
N GLY A 127 -8.18 5.65 -2.97
CA GLY A 127 -9.62 5.58 -3.15
C GLY A 127 -10.14 6.24 -4.43
N GLN A 128 -11.43 6.07 -4.68
CA GLN A 128 -12.12 6.61 -5.85
C GLN A 128 -11.83 8.11 -5.98
N SER A 129 -11.51 8.53 -7.20
CA SER A 129 -11.21 9.95 -7.51
C SER A 129 -10.11 10.58 -6.66
N ARG A 130 -9.24 9.77 -6.04
CA ARG A 130 -8.15 10.23 -5.14
C ARG A 130 -8.67 10.99 -3.90
N GLU A 131 -9.87 10.68 -3.42
CA GLU A 131 -10.50 11.36 -2.27
C GLU A 131 -9.78 11.12 -0.93
N GLY A 132 -8.99 10.05 -0.83
CA GLY A 132 -8.21 9.66 0.34
C GLY A 132 -6.86 10.37 0.39
N ASN A 133 -6.87 11.70 0.41
CA ASN A 133 -5.68 12.52 0.65
C ASN A 133 -5.29 12.52 2.15
N THR A 134 -4.17 13.17 2.49
CA THR A 134 -3.64 13.23 3.86
C THR A 134 -4.67 13.67 4.91
N ASP A 135 -5.50 14.68 4.62
CA ASP A 135 -6.50 15.17 5.57
C ASP A 135 -7.63 14.17 5.78
N THR A 136 -8.14 13.59 4.69
CA THR A 136 -9.14 12.51 4.74
C THR A 136 -8.61 11.31 5.53
N LEU A 137 -7.38 10.89 5.26
CA LEU A 137 -6.76 9.74 5.93
C LEU A 137 -6.50 10.01 7.41
N ARG A 138 -6.10 11.23 7.79
CA ARG A 138 -5.94 11.61 9.20
C ARG A 138 -7.24 11.53 9.96
N ARG A 139 -8.34 12.04 9.38
CA ARG A 139 -9.68 11.95 9.97
C ARG A 139 -10.13 10.50 10.10
N LEU A 140 -10.00 9.71 9.03
CA LEU A 140 -10.35 8.29 9.06
C LEU A 140 -9.54 7.52 10.11
N GLY A 141 -8.25 7.83 10.25
CA GLY A 141 -7.39 7.21 11.28
C GLY A 141 -7.77 7.57 12.72
N GLN A 142 -8.54 8.64 12.96
CA GLN A 142 -9.12 8.95 14.28
C GLN A 142 -10.45 8.23 14.51
N GLU A 143 -11.18 7.92 13.43
CA GLU A 143 -12.48 7.23 13.48
C GLU A 143 -12.31 5.69 13.52
N MET A 144 -11.23 5.17 12.93
CA MET A 144 -10.86 3.75 12.87
C MET A 144 -9.88 3.41 14.01
N ARG A 145 -9.89 2.18 14.54
CA ARG A 145 -9.14 1.78 15.75
C ARG A 145 -8.10 0.70 15.49
#